data_AF-A0A196PEU3-F1
#
_entry.id   AF-A0A196PEU3-F1
#
_cell.length_a   1.000
_cell.length_b   1.000
_cell.length_c   1.000
_cell.angle_alpha   90.00
_cell.angle_beta   90.00
_cell.angle_gamma   90.00
#
_symmetry.space_group_name_H-M   'P 1'
#
loop_
_entity.id
_entity.type
_entity.pdbx_description
1 polymer ?
#
loop_
_entity_poly.entity_id
_entity_poly.type
_entity_poly.pdbx_seq_one_letter_code
_entity_poly.pdbx_strand_id
1 'polypeptide(L)' 'MKTETDKLVALVERFESNSFASRDVLALLGAGLRGGGARITDAALAQAEIGGGPMAAARAAAELLARAFVVPE' A
#
# COMPACT_ATOMS: atom_id res chain seq x y z
N MET A 1 -5.78 -23.93 8.10
CA MET A 1 -4.60 -23.05 7.93
C MET A 1 -4.62 -22.56 6.49
N LYS A 2 -4.92 -21.28 6.23
CA LYS A 2 -4.99 -20.76 4.85
C LYS A 2 -3.58 -20.65 4.27
N THR A 3 -3.41 -21.06 3.02
CA THR A 3 -2.14 -21.01 2.27
C THR A 3 -1.77 -19.57 1.93
N GLU A 4 -0.49 -19.30 1.67
CA GLU A 4 0.00 -17.96 1.27
C GLU A 4 -0.73 -17.43 0.03
N THR A 5 -1.06 -18.33 -0.91
CA THR A 5 -1.83 -18.02 -2.12
C THR A 5 -3.23 -17.49 -1.79
N ASP A 6 -3.92 -18.08 -0.80
CA ASP A 6 -5.25 -17.60 -0.39
C ASP A 6 -5.20 -16.18 0.18
N LYS A 7 -4.08 -15.81 0.83
CA LYS A 7 -3.89 -14.45 1.33
C LYS A 7 -3.61 -13.47 0.21
N LEU A 8 -2.88 -13.89 -0.82
CA LEU A 8 -2.59 -13.07 -2.00
C LEU A 8 -3.86 -12.81 -2.83
N VAL A 9 -4.67 -13.85 -3.07
CA VAL A 9 -5.97 -13.73 -3.77
C VAL A 9 -6.93 -12.83 -2.98
N ALA A 10 -7.03 -13.02 -1.66
CA ALA A 10 -7.84 -12.15 -0.81
C ALA A 10 -7.34 -10.69 -0.79
N LEU A 11 -6.04 -10.48 -1.02
CA LEU A 11 -5.47 -9.15 -1.20
C LEU A 11 -5.98 -8.55 -2.52
N VAL A 12 -5.84 -9.28 -3.63
CA VAL A 12 -6.27 -8.86 -4.98
C VAL A 12 -7.79 -8.59 -5.05
N GLU A 13 -8.63 -9.44 -4.44
CA GLU A 13 -10.08 -9.20 -4.39
C GLU A 13 -10.46 -7.93 -3.60
N ARG A 14 -9.71 -7.59 -2.54
CA ARG A 14 -9.85 -6.30 -1.84
C ARG A 14 -9.40 -5.12 -2.70
N PHE A 15 -8.41 -5.33 -3.57
CA PHE A 15 -8.00 -4.33 -4.57
C PHE A 15 -9.11 -4.07 -5.60
N GLU A 16 -9.76 -5.11 -6.11
CA GLU A 16 -10.78 -5.01 -7.15
C GLU A 16 -12.15 -4.54 -6.62
N SER A 17 -12.45 -4.77 -5.34
CA SER A 17 -13.72 -4.37 -4.71
C SER A 17 -13.80 -2.90 -4.30
N ASN A 18 -12.79 -2.07 -4.60
CA ASN A 18 -12.71 -0.65 -4.21
C ASN A 18 -12.83 -0.42 -2.69
N SER A 19 -12.59 -1.46 -1.89
CA SER A 19 -12.70 -1.47 -0.43
C SER A 19 -11.32 -1.30 0.21
N PHE A 20 -10.62 -0.22 -0.12
CA PHE A 20 -9.39 0.12 0.59
C PHE A 20 -9.73 0.66 1.97
N ALA A 21 -9.31 -0.06 3.01
CA ALA A 21 -9.26 0.52 4.34
C ALA A 21 -8.08 1.50 4.37
N SER A 22 -8.19 2.58 5.14
CA SER A 22 -7.09 3.50 5.40
C SER A 22 -5.79 2.78 5.84
N ARG A 23 -5.91 1.63 6.51
CA ARG A 23 -4.78 0.77 6.88
C ARG A 23 -3.98 0.28 5.67
N ASP A 24 -4.64 -0.10 4.57
CA ASP A 24 -3.97 -0.72 3.43
C ASP A 24 -3.12 0.32 2.69
N VAL A 25 -3.64 1.56 2.60
CA VAL A 25 -2.89 2.71 2.07
C VAL A 25 -1.62 2.95 2.91
N LEU A 26 -1.73 3.00 4.24
CA LEU A 26 -0.57 3.18 5.11
C LEU A 26 0.43 2.02 5.01
N ALA A 27 -0.05 0.78 4.92
CA ALA A 27 0.80 -0.38 4.76
C ALA A 27 1.60 -0.35 3.44
N LEU A 28 0.94 0.03 2.34
CA LEU A 28 1.59 0.19 1.03
C LEU A 28 2.63 1.30 1.02
N LEU A 29 2.28 2.47 1.58
CA LEU A 29 3.21 3.58 1.70
C LEU A 29 4.42 3.19 2.57
N GLY A 30 4.18 2.53 3.71
CA GLY A 30 5.24 2.05 4.59
C GLY A 30 6.15 1.04 3.89
N ALA A 31 5.58 0.10 3.14
CA ALA A 31 6.34 -0.87 2.35
C ALA A 31 7.17 -0.18 1.25
N GLY A 32 6.57 0.73 0.49
CA GLY A 32 7.27 1.47 -0.57
C GLY A 32 8.40 2.36 -0.04
N LEU A 33 8.16 3.09 1.05
CA LEU A 33 9.17 3.92 1.71
C LEU A 33 10.35 3.08 2.20
N ARG A 34 10.08 1.93 2.84
CA ARG A 34 11.13 0.99 3.28
C ARG A 34 11.87 0.36 2.10
N GLY A 35 11.16 -0.01 1.04
CA GLY A 35 11.77 -0.49 -0.21
C GLY A 35 12.69 0.55 -0.86
N GLY A 36 12.36 1.83 -0.74
CA GLY A 36 13.20 2.96 -1.15
C GLY A 36 14.32 3.34 -0.18
N GLY A 37 14.53 2.57 0.90
CA GLY A 37 15.60 2.78 1.87
C GLY A 37 15.25 3.69 3.06
N ALA A 38 14.01 4.17 3.18
CA ALA A 38 13.59 4.96 4.32
C ALA A 38 13.43 4.07 5.57
N ARG A 39 13.96 4.55 6.71
CA ARG A 39 13.78 3.90 8.02
C ARG A 39 12.58 4.50 8.73
N ILE A 40 11.38 4.10 8.30
CA ILE A 40 10.11 4.54 8.91
C ILE A 40 9.35 3.34 9.49
N THR A 41 8.85 3.52 10.72
CA THR A 41 8.00 2.53 11.39
C THR A 41 6.53 2.78 11.05
N ASP A 42 5.69 1.75 11.16
CA ASP A 42 4.26 1.89 10.89
C ASP A 42 3.60 2.87 11.86
N ALA A 43 4.04 2.89 13.13
CA ALA A 43 3.57 3.84 14.13
C ALA A 43 3.95 5.29 13.78
N ALA A 44 5.17 5.53 13.30
CA ALA A 44 5.59 6.85 12.86
C ALA A 44 4.81 7.31 11.62
N LEU A 45 4.57 6.41 10.67
CA LEU A 45 3.80 6.71 9.47
C LEU A 45 2.32 6.99 9.79
N ALA A 46 1.73 6.25 10.74
CA ALA A 46 0.34 6.47 11.18
C ALA A 46 0.13 7.83 11.86
N GLN A 47 1.18 8.44 12.42
CA GLN A 47 1.15 9.78 13.00
C GLN A 47 1.71 10.86 12.07
N ALA A 48 2.21 10.49 10.89
CA ALA A 48 2.83 11.42 9.97
C ALA A 48 1.77 12.28 9.26
N GLU A 49 2.10 13.56 9.05
CA GLU A 49 1.35 14.40 8.13
C GLU A 49 1.71 14.06 6.69
N ILE A 50 0.69 13.74 5.89
CA ILE A 50 0.85 13.50 4.46
C ILE A 50 0.44 14.78 3.74
N GLY A 51 1.40 15.43 3.07
CA GLY A 51 1.13 16.59 2.23
C GLY A 51 0.07 16.27 1.16
N GLY A 52 -0.95 17.13 1.02
CA GLY A 52 -2.11 16.87 0.16
C GLY A 52 -3.16 15.92 0.75
N GLY A 53 -2.98 15.46 1.99
CA GLY A 53 -3.96 14.71 2.75
C GLY A 53 -4.20 13.27 2.27
N PRO A 54 -5.30 12.63 2.71
CA PRO A 54 -5.58 11.22 2.45
C PRO A 54 -5.64 10.85 0.96
N MET A 55 -6.08 11.78 0.11
CA MET A 55 -6.21 11.51 -1.33
C MET A 55 -4.84 11.43 -2.01
N ALA A 56 -3.89 12.30 -1.63
CA ALA A 56 -2.52 12.22 -2.10
C ALA A 56 -1.85 10.91 -1.63
N ALA A 57 -2.12 10.48 -0.40
CA ALA A 57 -1.67 9.21 0.16
C ALA A 57 -2.14 8.01 -0.69
N ALA A 58 -3.45 7.97 -0.99
CA ALA A 58 -4.05 6.92 -1.80
C ALA A 58 -3.46 6.87 -3.22
N ARG A 59 -3.26 8.04 -3.85
CA ARG A 59 -2.66 8.13 -5.18
C ARG A 59 -1.23 7.60 -5.21
N ALA A 60 -0.40 7.99 -4.22
CA ALA A 60 0.96 7.49 -4.12
C ALA A 60 1.01 5.97 -3.88
N ALA A 61 0.10 5.43 -3.06
CA ALA A 61 -0.02 3.99 -2.84
C ALA A 61 -0.40 3.23 -4.13
N ALA A 62 -1.35 3.76 -4.90
CA ALA A 62 -1.74 3.17 -6.19
C ALA A 62 -0.59 3.20 -7.21
N GLU A 63 0.16 4.31 -7.26
CA GLU A 63 1.31 4.46 -8.16
C GLU A 63 2.46 3.49 -7.81
N LEU A 64 2.71 3.27 -6.51
CA LEU A 64 3.66 2.27 -6.04
C LEU A 64 3.29 0.86 -6.51
N LEU A 65 2.03 0.48 -6.38
CA LEU A 65 1.54 -0.83 -6.81
C LEU A 65 1.65 -1.02 -8.32
N ALA A 66 1.21 -0.01 -9.08
CA ALA A 66 1.29 -0.05 -10.53
C ALA A 66 2.75 -0.27 -10.97
N ARG A 67 3.70 0.47 -10.39
CA ARG A 67 5.13 0.31 -10.72
C ARG A 67 5.75 -1.00 -10.24
N ALA A 68 5.28 -1.54 -9.12
CA ALA A 68 5.86 -2.76 -8.55
C ALA A 68 5.40 -4.03 -9.28
N PHE A 69 4.19 -4.02 -9.85
CA PHE A 69 3.54 -5.25 -10.33
C PHE A 69 3.04 -5.20 -11.77
N VAL A 70 2.94 -4.02 -12.39
CA VAL A 70 2.60 -3.93 -13.82
C VAL A 70 3.89 -4.10 -14.62
N VAL A 71 3.93 -5.16 -15.43
CA VAL A 71 5.02 -5.41 -16.39
C VAL A 71 4.86 -4.42 -17.55
N PRO A 72 5.92 -3.69 -17.96
CA PRO A 72 5.87 -2.86 -19.16
C PRO A 72 5.66 -3.74 -20.40
N GLU A 73 4.81 -3.30 -21.34
CA GLU A 73 4.69 -3.92 -22.67
C GLU A 73 5.95 -3.72 -23.52
#